data_AF-A0A2D3WM08-F1
#
_entry.id   AF-A0A2D3WM08-F1
#
_cell.length_a   1.000
_cell.length_b   1.000
_cell.length_c   1.000
_cell.angle_alpha   90.00
_cell.angle_beta   90.00
_cell.angle_gamma   90.00
#
_symmetry.space_group_name_H-M   'P 1'
#
loop_
_entity.id
_entity.type
_entity.pdbx_description
1 polymer ?
#
loop_
_entity_poly.entity_id
_entity_poly.type
_entity_poly.pdbx_seq_one_letter_code
_entity_poly.pdbx_strand_id
1 'polypeptide(L)'
;MNRCKSMKMAGFVLAIFMMDGCDGGASGSAGTVVPPPREIPLSKPPVKILPAVELGKLLIGEETNMTVIDNRIYYTTHDNHTIILNPHQFMEDQNISEVSDENIKRQAEEAYQRLLVTYNECREKMFRESTGDLQEENRIFIECVDTGGINENTESFIKIKNDINAIGNNSDVERLQ
;
A
#
# COMPACT_ATOMS: atom_id res chain seq x y z
N MET A 1 0.81 -31.34 -31.53
CA MET A 1 2.17 -31.25 -30.97
C MET A 1 2.86 -30.05 -31.60
N ASN A 2 3.21 -29.04 -30.78
CA ASN A 2 4.25 -28.01 -30.96
C ASN A 2 4.09 -27.03 -29.79
N ARG A 3 4.73 -27.29 -28.65
CA ARG A 3 6.04 -26.75 -28.24
C ARG A 3 6.06 -25.22 -28.15
N CYS A 4 5.71 -24.70 -26.98
CA CYS A 4 6.20 -23.41 -26.51
C CYS A 4 7.63 -23.55 -26.00
N LYS A 5 8.54 -22.68 -26.47
CA LYS A 5 9.79 -22.38 -25.77
C LYS A 5 10.15 -20.89 -25.95
N SER A 6 10.18 -20.22 -24.80
CA SER A 6 11.11 -19.17 -24.32
C SER A 6 11.12 -17.75 -24.92
N MET A 7 10.74 -16.82 -24.02
CA MET A 7 11.35 -15.53 -23.61
C MET A 7 11.80 -14.50 -24.66
N LYS A 8 11.30 -13.26 -24.46
CA LYS A 8 12.07 -12.17 -23.83
C LYS A 8 11.16 -11.02 -23.38
N MET A 9 11.61 -10.39 -22.28
CA MET A 9 11.16 -9.12 -21.68
C MET A 9 10.80 -8.03 -22.70
N ALA A 10 9.76 -7.26 -22.39
CA ALA A 10 9.81 -5.81 -22.18
C ALA A 10 8.43 -5.18 -22.43
N GLY A 11 8.04 -4.23 -21.58
CA GLY A 11 7.11 -3.17 -21.96
C GLY A 11 5.70 -3.32 -21.41
N PHE A 12 5.38 -2.45 -20.45
CA PHE A 12 4.12 -1.69 -20.36
C PHE A 12 3.09 -1.98 -21.45
N VAL A 13 1.86 -2.38 -21.08
CA VAL A 13 0.60 -1.81 -21.61
C VAL A 13 -0.54 -2.10 -20.61
N LEU A 14 -1.16 -1.01 -20.15
CA LEU A 14 -2.45 -0.93 -19.46
C LEU A 14 -3.58 -1.38 -20.41
N ALA A 15 -4.50 -2.25 -19.97
CA ALA A 15 -5.70 -2.57 -20.74
C ALA A 15 -6.97 -2.44 -19.88
N ILE A 16 -7.75 -1.40 -20.16
CA ILE A 16 -9.12 -1.17 -19.71
C ILE A 16 -10.04 -2.09 -20.53
N PHE A 17 -10.97 -2.78 -19.88
CA PHE A 17 -12.14 -3.37 -20.55
C PHE A 17 -13.42 -2.66 -20.08
N MET A 18 -14.04 -1.93 -21.02
CA MET A 18 -15.47 -1.58 -21.02
C MET A 18 -16.25 -2.55 -21.93
N MET A 19 -17.58 -2.43 -21.92
CA MET A 19 -18.65 -3.07 -22.74
C MET A 19 -19.35 -4.27 -22.05
N ASP A 20 -20.67 -4.50 -22.14
CA ASP A 20 -21.84 -3.74 -22.65
C ASP A 20 -23.13 -4.44 -22.18
N GLY A 21 -24.23 -3.67 -22.13
CA GLY A 21 -25.65 -4.02 -22.30
C GLY A 21 -26.29 -5.33 -21.78
N CYS A 22 -27.46 -5.17 -21.14
CA CYS A 22 -28.61 -6.06 -21.41
C CYS A 22 -29.96 -5.35 -21.15
N ASP A 23 -30.81 -5.35 -22.17
CA ASP A 23 -32.18 -4.82 -22.19
C ASP A 23 -33.17 -5.65 -21.36
N GLY A 24 -34.19 -4.99 -20.82
CA GLY A 24 -35.33 -5.64 -20.18
C GLY A 24 -36.48 -4.66 -19.95
N GLY A 25 -37.38 -4.55 -20.93
CA GLY A 25 -38.59 -3.76 -20.82
C GLY A 25 -39.68 -4.43 -19.97
N ALA A 26 -40.41 -3.63 -19.19
CA ALA A 26 -41.72 -3.97 -18.69
C ALA A 26 -42.57 -2.69 -18.55
N SER A 27 -43.65 -2.62 -19.33
CA SER A 27 -44.74 -1.65 -19.22
C SER A 27 -45.65 -2.05 -18.06
N GLY A 28 -45.96 -1.12 -17.15
CA GLY A 28 -46.89 -1.34 -16.04
C GLY A 28 -47.47 -0.02 -15.51
N SER A 29 -48.79 0.00 -15.41
CA SER A 29 -49.67 1.16 -15.19
C SER A 29 -49.64 1.78 -13.79
N ALA A 30 -50.09 3.04 -13.75
CA ALA A 30 -50.20 3.99 -12.65
C ALA A 30 -50.61 3.44 -11.26
N GLY A 31 -49.86 3.88 -10.25
CA GLY A 31 -50.26 3.98 -8.85
C GLY A 31 -49.35 4.98 -8.14
N THR A 32 -49.85 6.17 -7.80
CA THR A 32 -49.06 7.18 -7.07
C THR A 32 -48.93 6.77 -5.61
N VAL A 33 -47.85 6.05 -5.28
CA VAL A 33 -47.40 5.90 -3.90
C VAL A 33 -46.40 7.03 -3.67
N VAL A 34 -46.74 7.98 -2.79
CA VAL A 34 -45.78 8.99 -2.33
C VAL A 34 -44.74 8.24 -1.50
N PRO A 35 -43.47 8.12 -1.95
CA PRO A 35 -42.44 7.54 -1.11
C PRO A 35 -42.21 8.46 0.09
N PRO A 36 -41.89 7.93 1.29
CA PRO A 36 -41.40 8.77 2.38
C PRO A 36 -40.20 9.59 1.86
N PRO A 37 -39.95 10.80 2.39
CA PRO A 37 -38.84 11.62 1.95
C PRO A 37 -37.58 10.76 1.97
N ARG A 38 -37.02 10.52 0.79
CA ARG A 38 -35.70 9.91 0.66
C ARG A 38 -34.79 10.79 1.50
N GLU A 39 -34.22 10.23 2.56
CA GLU A 39 -33.01 10.80 3.12
C GLU A 39 -32.05 10.94 1.94
N ILE A 40 -31.80 12.18 1.53
CA ILE A 40 -30.71 12.48 0.60
C ILE A 40 -29.50 11.93 1.33
N PRO A 41 -28.78 10.91 0.80
CA PRO A 41 -27.56 10.48 1.44
C PRO A 41 -26.72 11.74 1.56
N LEU A 42 -26.44 12.18 2.80
CA LEU A 42 -25.55 13.29 3.05
C LEU A 42 -24.31 12.97 2.22
N SER A 43 -24.06 13.78 1.19
CA SER A 43 -22.92 13.60 0.30
C SER A 43 -21.71 13.42 1.20
N LYS A 44 -21.07 12.24 1.15
CA LYS A 44 -19.80 12.05 1.84
C LYS A 44 -18.94 13.27 1.52
N PRO A 45 -18.37 13.94 2.53
CA PRO A 45 -17.54 15.11 2.27
C PRO A 45 -16.50 14.73 1.20
N PRO A 46 -16.20 15.63 0.25
CA PRO A 46 -15.24 15.34 -0.80
C PRO A 46 -13.93 14.89 -0.14
N VAL A 47 -13.49 13.70 -0.53
CA VAL A 47 -12.22 13.11 -0.11
C VAL A 47 -11.13 14.11 -0.47
N LYS A 48 -10.45 14.67 0.54
CA LYS A 48 -9.42 15.69 0.36
C LYS A 48 -8.15 15.02 -0.12
N ILE A 49 -8.03 14.81 -1.43
CA ILE A 49 -6.83 14.20 -2.04
C ILE A 49 -5.63 15.10 -1.72
N LEU A 50 -4.80 14.67 -0.77
CA LEU A 50 -3.59 15.39 -0.37
C LEU A 50 -2.49 15.17 -1.41
N PRO A 51 -1.72 16.19 -1.81
CA PRO A 51 -0.56 15.99 -2.68
C PRO A 51 0.42 14.95 -2.11
N ALA A 52 1.09 14.21 -2.99
CA ALA A 52 2.06 13.18 -2.59
C ALA A 52 3.15 13.68 -1.62
N VAL A 53 3.54 14.96 -1.72
CA VAL A 53 4.48 15.59 -0.79
C VAL A 53 3.90 15.78 0.62
N GLU A 54 2.62 16.15 0.74
CA GLU A 54 1.95 16.27 2.03
C GLU A 54 1.74 14.89 2.65
N LEU A 55 1.30 13.92 1.85
CA LEU A 55 1.20 12.54 2.30
C LEU A 55 2.54 11.96 2.73
N GLY A 56 3.62 12.22 1.99
CA GLY A 56 4.97 11.80 2.39
C GLY A 56 5.36 12.32 3.76
N LYS A 57 5.09 13.59 4.04
CA LYS A 57 5.33 14.20 5.37
C LYS A 57 4.51 13.54 6.46
N LEU A 58 3.25 13.22 6.19
CA LEU A 58 2.36 12.57 7.17
C LEU A 58 2.75 11.11 7.42
N LEU A 59 3.09 10.35 6.37
CA LEU A 59 3.36 8.92 6.43
C LEU A 59 4.78 8.60 6.94
N ILE A 60 5.77 9.37 6.48
CA ILE A 60 7.18 9.08 6.67
C ILE A 60 7.82 10.04 7.69
N GLY A 61 7.42 11.31 7.69
CA GLY A 61 7.90 12.34 8.61
C GLY A 61 8.47 13.57 7.89
N GLU A 62 8.35 14.75 8.52
CA GLU A 62 8.68 16.04 7.90
C GLU A 62 10.18 16.27 7.67
N GLU A 63 11.04 15.74 8.55
CA GLU A 63 12.49 15.95 8.54
C GLU A 63 13.26 14.88 7.73
N THR A 64 12.56 14.13 6.87
CA THR A 64 13.13 12.97 6.19
C THR A 64 13.75 13.34 4.85
N ASN A 65 14.82 12.64 4.46
CA ASN A 65 15.53 12.86 3.21
C ASN A 65 14.75 12.29 2.02
N MET A 66 13.63 12.93 1.71
CA MET A 66 12.73 12.53 0.64
C MET A 66 12.68 13.57 -0.49
N THR A 67 12.56 13.07 -1.71
CA THR A 67 12.26 13.87 -2.90
C THR A 67 10.98 13.35 -3.55
N VAL A 68 10.22 14.22 -4.20
CA VAL A 68 8.95 13.85 -4.84
C VAL A 68 9.04 14.09 -6.34
N ILE A 69 8.84 13.04 -7.12
CA ILE A 69 8.85 13.05 -8.59
C ILE A 69 7.65 12.24 -9.06
N ASP A 70 6.81 12.81 -9.95
CA ASP A 70 5.65 12.15 -10.54
C ASP A 70 4.75 11.40 -9.53
N ASN A 71 4.37 12.09 -8.45
CA ASN A 71 3.56 11.55 -7.33
C ASN A 71 4.19 10.38 -6.57
N ARG A 72 5.48 10.11 -6.76
CA ARG A 72 6.24 9.10 -6.03
C ARG A 72 7.24 9.78 -5.12
N ILE A 73 7.42 9.20 -3.94
CA ILE A 73 8.42 9.59 -2.97
C ILE A 73 9.65 8.73 -3.21
N TYR A 74 10.78 9.38 -3.39
CA TYR A 74 12.10 8.79 -3.48
C TYR A 74 12.81 9.08 -2.17
N TYR A 75 12.91 8.05 -1.34
CA TYR A 75 13.59 8.10 -0.05
C TYR A 75 14.99 7.52 -0.20
N THR A 76 16.00 8.25 0.27
CA THR A 76 17.37 7.73 0.31
C THR A 76 17.68 7.25 1.73
N THR A 77 17.90 5.95 1.88
CA THR A 77 18.25 5.30 3.15
C THR A 77 19.64 5.69 3.63
N HIS A 78 19.96 5.35 4.88
CA HIS A 78 21.26 5.66 5.50
C HIS A 78 22.43 4.95 4.84
N ASP A 79 22.17 3.77 4.27
CA ASP A 79 23.12 3.00 3.47
C ASP A 79 23.12 3.40 1.97
N ASN A 80 22.51 4.54 1.64
CA ASN A 80 22.52 5.16 0.32
C ASN A 80 21.80 4.35 -0.78
N HIS A 81 20.77 3.59 -0.39
CA HIS A 81 19.82 2.98 -1.32
C HIS A 81 18.60 3.87 -1.52
N THR A 82 18.06 3.87 -2.74
CA THR A 82 16.83 4.61 -3.03
C THR A 82 15.63 3.68 -2.97
N ILE A 83 14.67 4.00 -2.09
CA ILE A 83 13.38 3.33 -1.98
C ILE A 83 12.32 4.24 -2.61
N ILE A 84 11.43 3.65 -3.40
CA ILE A 84 10.35 4.37 -4.08
C ILE A 84 9.02 4.00 -3.41
N LEU A 85 8.28 5.00 -2.93
CA LEU A 85 6.95 4.84 -2.34
C LEU A 85 5.92 5.62 -3.16
N ASN A 86 4.80 5.00 -3.50
CA ASN A 86 3.62 5.72 -3.94
C ASN A 86 2.67 5.91 -2.75
N PRO A 87 2.62 7.13 -2.16
CA PRO A 87 1.85 7.36 -0.94
C PRO A 87 0.34 7.19 -1.13
N HIS A 88 -0.19 7.54 -2.29
CA HIS A 88 -1.61 7.35 -2.60
C HIS A 88 -1.96 5.86 -2.72
N GLN A 89 -1.16 5.11 -3.47
CA GLN A 89 -1.34 3.67 -3.58
C GLN A 89 -1.22 3.00 -2.20
N PHE A 90 -0.33 3.49 -1.34
CA PHE A 90 -0.16 2.92 0.00
C PHE A 90 -1.43 3.09 0.84
N MET A 91 -2.03 4.28 0.76
CA MET A 91 -3.30 4.55 1.45
C MET A 91 -4.43 3.67 0.91
N GLU A 92 -4.50 3.47 -0.41
CA GLU A 92 -5.47 2.55 -1.02
C GLU A 92 -5.25 1.11 -0.56
N ASP A 93 -4.02 0.61 -0.65
CA ASP A 93 -3.64 -0.76 -0.27
C ASP A 93 -3.97 -1.06 1.20
N GLN A 94 -3.81 -0.04 2.07
CA GLN A 94 -4.05 -0.17 3.50
C GLN A 94 -5.44 0.29 3.94
N ASN A 95 -6.33 0.65 2.99
CA ASN A 95 -7.67 1.18 3.25
C ASN A 95 -7.66 2.38 4.23
N ILE A 96 -6.64 3.23 4.14
CA ILE A 96 -6.51 4.41 4.99
C ILE A 96 -7.45 5.49 4.46
N SER A 97 -8.39 5.91 5.29
CA SER A 97 -9.36 6.94 4.94
C SER A 97 -8.85 8.35 5.26
N GLU A 98 -8.97 9.25 4.29
CA GLU A 98 -8.64 10.68 4.42
C GLU A 98 -9.73 11.40 5.23
N VAL A 99 -9.53 11.52 6.55
CA VAL A 99 -10.47 12.23 7.46
C VAL A 99 -9.78 13.41 8.15
N SER A 100 -8.51 13.26 8.52
CA SER A 100 -7.65 14.31 9.07
C SER A 100 -6.17 13.87 9.06
N ASP A 101 -5.25 14.82 9.15
CA ASP A 101 -3.80 14.56 9.20
C ASP A 101 -3.43 13.62 10.37
N GLU A 102 -4.00 13.85 11.56
CA GLU A 102 -3.81 12.98 12.72
C GLU A 102 -4.35 11.57 12.48
N ASN A 103 -5.49 11.45 11.80
CA ASN A 103 -6.09 10.15 11.51
C ASN A 103 -5.29 9.39 10.45
N ILE A 104 -4.68 10.08 9.48
CA ILE A 104 -3.77 9.48 8.49
C ILE A 104 -2.52 8.96 9.20
N LYS A 105 -1.87 9.79 10.03
CA LYS A 105 -0.69 9.39 10.83
C LYS A 105 -0.98 8.16 11.67
N ARG A 106 -2.09 8.17 12.42
CA ARG A 106 -2.49 7.06 13.28
C ARG A 106 -2.77 5.78 12.49
N GLN A 107 -3.58 5.85 11.43
CA GLN A 107 -3.89 4.67 10.61
C GLN A 107 -2.65 4.11 9.89
N ALA A 108 -1.74 4.97 9.44
CA ALA A 108 -0.48 4.55 8.83
C ALA A 108 0.42 3.83 9.84
N GLU A 109 0.48 4.31 11.08
CA GLU A 109 1.23 3.64 12.15
C GLU A 109 0.57 2.30 12.53
N GLU A 110 -0.76 2.25 12.64
CA GLU A 110 -1.49 0.98 12.86
C GLU A 110 -1.22 -0.01 11.72
N ALA A 111 -1.23 0.45 10.47
CA ALA A 111 -0.89 -0.37 9.31
C ALA A 111 0.56 -0.87 9.38
N TYR A 112 1.51 0.00 9.70
CA TYR A 112 2.92 -0.36 9.88
C TYR A 112 3.09 -1.48 10.91
N GLN A 113 2.47 -1.36 12.09
CA GLN A 113 2.59 -2.36 13.15
C GLN A 113 2.01 -3.71 12.71
N ARG A 114 0.84 -3.73 12.05
CA ARG A 114 0.27 -4.97 11.50
C ARG A 114 1.18 -5.60 10.45
N LEU A 115 1.65 -4.82 9.49
CA LEU A 115 2.53 -5.29 8.41
C LEU A 115 3.84 -5.85 8.97
N LEU A 116 4.40 -5.22 10.00
CA LEU A 116 5.61 -5.69 10.66
C LEU A 116 5.39 -7.05 11.36
N VAL A 117 4.23 -7.26 12.00
CA VAL A 117 3.87 -8.56 12.57
C VAL A 117 3.81 -9.62 11.47
N THR A 118 3.06 -9.38 10.39
CA THR A 118 2.95 -10.31 9.25
C THR A 118 4.32 -10.62 8.65
N TYR A 119 5.16 -9.60 8.44
CA TYR A 119 6.50 -9.77 7.90
C TYR A 119 7.37 -10.66 8.80
N ASN A 120 7.33 -10.44 10.12
CA ASN A 120 8.08 -11.25 11.08
C ASN A 120 7.56 -12.69 11.16
N GLU A 121 6.25 -12.90 11.13
CA GLU A 121 5.63 -14.23 11.08
C GLU A 121 6.06 -15.00 9.82
N CYS A 122 6.08 -14.33 8.67
CA CYS A 122 6.56 -14.92 7.42
C CYS A 122 8.04 -15.29 7.48
N ARG A 123 8.86 -14.43 8.09
CA ARG A 123 10.28 -14.71 8.32
C ARG A 123 10.47 -15.91 9.24
N GLU A 124 9.70 -16.02 10.33
CA GLU A 124 9.74 -17.18 11.22
C GLU A 124 9.28 -18.46 10.52
N LYS A 125 8.22 -18.39 9.70
CA LYS A 125 7.74 -19.52 8.91
C LYS A 125 8.84 -20.03 7.99
N MET A 126 9.50 -19.14 7.25
CA MET A 126 10.65 -19.47 6.41
C MET A 126 11.74 -20.19 7.22
N PHE A 127 12.11 -19.72 8.41
CA PHE A 127 13.12 -20.40 9.23
C PHE A 127 12.68 -21.76 9.78
N ARG A 128 11.39 -21.92 10.13
CA ARG A 128 10.86 -23.22 10.62
C ARG A 128 10.78 -24.26 9.51
N GLU A 129 10.44 -23.84 8.30
CA GLU A 129 10.24 -24.72 7.14
C GLU A 129 11.50 -24.83 6.27
N SER A 130 12.54 -24.04 6.57
CA SER A 130 13.81 -24.06 5.87
C SER A 130 14.44 -25.45 5.93
N THR A 131 14.90 -25.88 4.75
CA THR A 131 15.72 -27.07 4.58
C THR A 131 17.20 -26.73 4.37
N GLY A 132 17.58 -25.45 4.49
CA GLY A 132 18.89 -24.90 4.12
C GLY A 132 19.06 -24.62 2.62
N ASP A 133 18.03 -24.84 1.81
CA ASP A 133 17.98 -24.42 0.40
C ASP A 133 17.43 -22.98 0.29
N LEU A 134 18.31 -22.06 -0.09
CA LEU A 134 18.00 -20.63 -0.28
C LEU A 134 16.87 -20.38 -1.29
N GLN A 135 16.70 -21.22 -2.31
CA GLN A 135 15.61 -21.05 -3.28
C GLN A 135 14.27 -21.38 -2.64
N GLU A 136 14.23 -22.43 -1.83
CA GLU A 136 13.04 -22.86 -1.12
C GLU A 136 12.66 -21.89 -0.01
N GLU A 137 13.64 -21.40 0.74
CA GLU A 137 13.45 -20.35 1.75
C GLU A 137 12.82 -19.08 1.14
N ASN A 138 13.38 -18.60 0.03
CA ASN A 138 12.84 -17.44 -0.67
C ASN A 138 11.41 -17.69 -1.17
N ARG A 139 11.12 -18.90 -1.66
CA ARG A 139 9.76 -19.26 -2.12
C ARG A 139 8.76 -19.20 -0.96
N ILE A 140 9.07 -19.81 0.17
CA ILE A 140 8.21 -19.82 1.36
C ILE A 140 7.95 -18.40 1.86
N PHE A 141 9.00 -17.57 1.88
CA PHE A 141 8.88 -16.18 2.29
C PHE A 141 8.00 -15.36 1.35
N ILE A 142 8.28 -15.41 0.04
CA ILE A 142 7.53 -14.68 -0.99
C ILE A 142 6.04 -15.07 -0.96
N GLU A 143 5.74 -16.37 -0.93
CA GLU A 143 4.36 -16.85 -0.86
C GLU A 143 3.64 -16.36 0.40
N CYS A 144 4.34 -16.29 1.53
CA CYS A 144 3.78 -15.82 2.77
C CYS A 144 3.49 -14.31 2.75
N VAL A 145 4.44 -13.49 2.27
CA VAL A 145 4.24 -12.03 2.23
C VAL A 145 3.15 -11.64 1.22
N ASP A 146 3.07 -12.33 0.08
CA ASP A 146 2.00 -12.15 -0.92
C ASP A 146 0.63 -12.47 -0.32
N THR A 147 0.51 -13.61 0.37
CA THR A 147 -0.73 -14.02 1.06
C THR A 147 -1.08 -13.08 2.22
N GLY A 148 -0.06 -12.50 2.86
CA GLY A 148 -0.18 -11.53 3.94
C GLY A 148 -0.57 -10.12 3.48
N GLY A 149 -0.75 -9.90 2.17
CA GLY A 149 -1.11 -8.58 1.62
C GLY A 149 0.05 -7.58 1.64
N ILE A 150 1.29 -8.06 1.74
CA ILE A 150 2.48 -7.23 1.59
C ILE A 150 2.83 -7.20 0.10
N ASN A 151 2.57 -6.07 -0.55
CA ASN A 151 2.95 -5.82 -1.93
C ASN A 151 4.22 -4.94 -1.96
N GLU A 152 4.73 -4.64 -3.16
CA GLU A 152 5.94 -3.82 -3.35
C GLU A 152 5.87 -2.45 -2.65
N ASN A 153 4.68 -1.84 -2.63
CA ASN A 153 4.49 -0.50 -2.09
C ASN A 153 4.43 -0.50 -0.56
N THR A 154 3.80 -1.51 0.04
CA THR A 154 3.79 -1.70 1.50
C THR A 154 5.14 -2.17 2.02
N GLU A 155 5.86 -3.01 1.27
CA GLU A 155 7.26 -3.38 1.55
C GLU A 155 8.15 -2.14 1.58
N SER A 156 8.01 -1.25 0.59
CA SER A 156 8.74 0.01 0.53
C SER A 156 8.48 0.88 1.75
N PHE A 157 7.22 0.99 2.19
CA PHE A 157 6.87 1.72 3.41
C PHE A 157 7.50 1.10 4.67
N ILE A 158 7.48 -0.23 4.82
CA ILE A 158 8.11 -0.93 5.95
C ILE A 158 9.62 -0.65 5.98
N LYS A 159 10.30 -0.75 4.83
CA LYS A 159 11.75 -0.49 4.73
C LYS A 159 12.12 0.92 5.14
N ILE A 160 11.37 1.92 4.66
CA ILE A 160 11.57 3.33 5.02
C ILE A 160 11.40 3.52 6.54
N LYS A 161 10.31 3.01 7.12
CA LYS A 161 10.04 3.15 8.56
C LYS A 161 11.09 2.47 9.44
N ASN A 162 11.57 1.29 9.03
CA ASN A 162 12.66 0.60 9.74
C ASN A 162 13.97 1.39 9.70
N ASP A 163 14.32 1.94 8.54
CA ASP A 163 15.51 2.79 8.38
C ASP A 163 15.42 4.02 9.28
N ILE A 164 14.28 4.72 9.30
CA ILE A 164 14.04 5.88 10.17
C ILE A 164 14.18 5.53 11.66
N ASN A 165 13.54 4.44 12.08
CA ASN A 165 13.58 4.00 13.47
C ASN A 165 14.99 3.60 13.92
N ALA A 166 15.81 3.04 13.01
CA ALA A 166 17.19 2.68 13.30
C ALA A 166 18.06 3.92 13.62
N ILE A 167 17.82 5.06 12.96
CA ILE A 167 18.52 6.32 13.25
C ILE A 167 18.07 6.88 14.60
N GLY A 168 16.76 6.93 14.84
CA GLY A 168 16.19 7.52 16.05
C GLY A 168 16.74 6.84 17.31
N ASN A 169 16.77 5.51 17.29
CA ASN A 169 17.31 4.71 18.38
C ASN A 169 18.82 4.89 18.60
N ASN A 170 19.61 5.17 17.54
CA ASN A 170 21.04 5.48 17.69
C ASN A 170 21.27 6.89 18.26
N SER A 171 20.44 7.86 17.91
CA SER A 171 20.56 9.23 18.41
C SER A 171 20.26 9.37 19.91
N ASP A 172 19.43 8.49 20.47
CA ASP A 172 19.15 8.42 21.90
C ASP A 172 20.31 7.79 22.71
N VAL A 173 21.12 6.93 22.07
CA VAL A 173 22.31 6.33 22.69
C VAL A 173 23.48 7.32 22.73
N GLU A 174 23.65 8.16 21.71
CA GLU A 174 24.69 9.21 21.70
C GLU A 174 24.38 10.38 22.66
N ARG A 175 23.12 10.58 23.06
CA ARG A 175 22.74 11.60 24.06
C ARG A 175 22.98 11.19 25.52
N LEU A 176 23.36 9.94 25.77
CA LEU A 176 23.61 9.39 27.11
C LEU A 176 25.09 9.14 27.39
N GLN A 177 26.01 9.59 26.53
CA GLN A 177 27.47 9.57 26.74
C GLN A 177 28.01 10.98 27.01
#